data_AF-A0A849QSK4-F1
#
_entry.id   AF-A0A849QSK4-F1
#
_cell.length_a   1.000
_cell.length_b   1.000
_cell.length_c   1.000
_cell.angle_alpha   90.00
_cell.angle_beta   90.00
_cell.angle_gamma   90.00
#
_symmetry.space_group_name_H-M   'P 1'
#
loop_
_entity.id
_entity.type
_entity.pdbx_description
1 polymer ?
#
loop_
_entity_poly.entity_id
_entity_poly.type
_entity_poly.pdbx_seq_one_letter_code
_entity_poly.pdbx_strand_id
1 'polypeptide(L)'
;GRPQEFARAAPHALRSLLITMQMLAKNTDYDVSMESTHHGPTNLDIPSVYAEIGSDEPQWEDYVPGEIVANAIMSLDLGEVPVALGFGGGHYAPRQSKLLFETDITFGHNFPSYQLPHINKEMIKVAFEKSDADFVYFDRKSMSARERERIGKIVEELGYEVLREGDIREMNGIPWEFCKQVRSKADEFCPGGRAKLTNSMKSEIKMLNLPCRGCNCPKVKAAKIDRELLQEAETVDKDRVRAFLDSHNIAYLERSNGTIAHVIFSIDDECARAVVQDLTNECIKILKGQYEIEYIPDENILYIIDNKFNPELARELGVPSGPMFGELASGKSVTVNENTITPEMVYQSNRKAITLTNTINF
;
A
#
# COMPACT_ATOMS: atom_id res chain seq x y z
N GLY A 1 -22.77 -11.94 -30.68
CA GLY A 1 -21.29 -11.80 -30.61
C GLY A 1 -20.64 -13.07 -31.12
N ARG A 2 -19.30 -13.09 -31.19
CA ARG A 2 -18.52 -14.32 -31.45
C ARG A 2 -17.82 -14.77 -30.16
N PRO A 3 -17.59 -16.09 -29.96
CA PRO A 3 -16.87 -16.59 -28.79
C PRO A 3 -15.49 -15.94 -28.65
N GLN A 4 -15.09 -15.63 -27.42
CA GLN A 4 -13.76 -15.09 -27.07
C GLN A 4 -13.42 -13.73 -27.74
N GLU A 5 -14.42 -13.00 -28.23
CA GLU A 5 -14.25 -11.63 -28.72
C GLU A 5 -14.83 -10.61 -27.74
N PHE A 6 -14.22 -9.43 -27.72
CA PHE A 6 -14.63 -8.31 -26.87
C PHE A 6 -14.82 -7.04 -27.71
N ALA A 7 -15.91 -6.31 -27.45
CA ALA A 7 -16.09 -4.96 -27.97
C ALA A 7 -15.07 -4.01 -27.34
N ARG A 8 -14.76 -2.89 -28.01
CA ARG A 8 -13.98 -1.82 -27.37
C ARG A 8 -14.81 -1.22 -26.23
N ALA A 9 -14.30 -1.31 -25.01
CA ALA A 9 -14.96 -0.79 -23.83
C ALA A 9 -14.90 0.74 -23.81
N ALA A 10 -15.83 1.38 -23.10
CA ALA A 10 -15.79 2.81 -22.77
C ALA A 10 -15.68 3.01 -21.25
N PRO A 11 -14.51 2.78 -20.62
CA PRO A 11 -14.37 2.77 -19.16
C PRO A 11 -14.70 4.11 -18.49
N HIS A 12 -14.33 5.24 -19.12
CA HIS A 12 -14.61 6.57 -18.56
C HIS A 12 -16.10 6.91 -18.66
N ALA A 13 -16.77 6.50 -19.75
CA ALA A 13 -18.23 6.61 -19.87
C ALA A 13 -18.93 5.71 -18.84
N LEU A 14 -18.47 4.47 -18.65
CA LEU A 14 -18.99 3.56 -17.61
C LEU A 14 -18.94 4.21 -16.22
N ARG A 15 -17.79 4.78 -15.83
CA ARG A 15 -17.64 5.49 -14.55
C ARG A 15 -18.60 6.65 -14.44
N SER A 16 -18.66 7.52 -15.45
CA SER A 16 -19.52 8.70 -15.45
C SER A 16 -21.00 8.34 -15.31
N LEU A 17 -21.45 7.33 -16.06
CA LEU A 17 -22.82 6.81 -15.97
C LEU A 17 -23.11 6.29 -14.57
N LEU A 18 -22.27 5.41 -14.03
CA LEU A 18 -22.50 4.81 -12.71
C LEU A 18 -22.52 5.83 -11.59
N ILE A 19 -21.56 6.76 -11.56
CA ILE A 19 -21.50 7.81 -10.52
C ILE A 19 -22.76 8.68 -10.58
N THR A 20 -23.16 9.09 -11.79
CA THR A 20 -24.36 9.92 -11.97
C THR A 20 -25.63 9.16 -11.58
N MET A 21 -25.78 7.92 -12.05
CA MET A 21 -26.92 7.07 -11.68
C MET A 21 -26.98 6.84 -10.17
N GLN A 22 -25.85 6.52 -9.52
CA GLN A 22 -25.79 6.29 -8.07
C GLN A 22 -26.16 7.54 -7.26
N MET A 23 -25.79 8.73 -7.74
CA MET A 23 -26.17 10.00 -7.13
C MET A 23 -27.68 10.25 -7.26
N LEU A 24 -28.25 10.03 -8.45
CA LEU A 24 -29.67 10.29 -8.73
C LEU A 24 -30.59 9.24 -8.10
N ALA A 25 -30.15 7.98 -7.97
CA ALA A 25 -30.92 6.88 -7.40
C ALA A 25 -30.98 6.89 -5.86
N LYS A 26 -30.23 7.78 -5.18
CA LYS A 26 -30.02 7.75 -3.70
C LYS A 26 -31.31 7.80 -2.87
N ASN A 27 -32.39 8.36 -3.42
CA ASN A 27 -33.71 8.45 -2.76
C ASN A 27 -34.78 7.62 -3.48
N THR A 28 -34.36 6.56 -4.16
CA THR A 28 -35.23 5.61 -4.87
C THR A 28 -35.03 4.21 -4.33
N ASP A 29 -35.88 3.27 -4.73
CA ASP A 29 -35.75 1.86 -4.38
C ASP A 29 -34.80 1.09 -5.32
N TYR A 30 -34.09 1.78 -6.22
CA TYR A 30 -33.20 1.19 -7.20
C TYR A 30 -31.74 1.18 -6.74
N ASP A 31 -31.11 0.01 -6.84
CA ASP A 31 -29.67 -0.15 -6.69
C ASP A 31 -28.93 0.13 -8.01
N VAL A 32 -27.69 0.64 -7.92
CA VAL A 32 -26.82 0.88 -9.07
C VAL A 32 -25.57 0.02 -8.96
N SER A 33 -25.27 -0.73 -10.03
CA SER A 33 -24.10 -1.61 -10.05
C SER A 33 -23.53 -1.77 -11.45
N MET A 34 -22.25 -2.14 -11.54
CA MET A 34 -21.68 -2.68 -12.76
C MET A 34 -22.15 -4.10 -13.03
N GLU A 35 -22.06 -4.49 -14.28
CA GLU A 35 -22.13 -5.89 -14.67
C GLU A 35 -20.80 -6.39 -15.25
N SER A 36 -20.59 -7.68 -15.09
CA SER A 36 -19.48 -8.39 -15.71
C SER A 36 -19.63 -8.37 -17.23
N THR A 37 -18.53 -8.46 -17.96
CA THR A 37 -18.55 -8.52 -19.43
C THR A 37 -19.30 -9.76 -19.91
N HIS A 38 -20.37 -9.53 -20.70
CA HIS A 38 -21.23 -10.59 -21.20
C HIS A 38 -21.99 -10.12 -22.47
N HIS A 39 -22.68 -11.06 -23.13
CA HIS A 39 -23.45 -10.84 -24.35
C HIS A 39 -22.67 -10.17 -25.50
N GLY A 40 -23.37 -9.57 -26.46
CA GLY A 40 -22.77 -8.86 -27.60
C GLY A 40 -23.52 -7.57 -27.88
N PRO A 41 -23.16 -6.84 -28.95
CA PRO A 41 -22.22 -7.21 -30.01
C PRO A 41 -20.75 -7.17 -29.56
N THR A 42 -19.91 -8.05 -30.15
CA THR A 42 -18.48 -8.13 -29.83
C THR A 42 -17.61 -7.43 -30.88
N ASN A 43 -18.11 -7.25 -32.10
CA ASN A 43 -17.39 -6.65 -33.22
C ASN A 43 -17.68 -5.13 -33.29
N LEU A 44 -17.35 -4.42 -32.21
CA LEU A 44 -17.41 -2.97 -32.15
C LEU A 44 -16.02 -2.40 -31.88
N ASP A 45 -15.57 -1.51 -32.76
CA ASP A 45 -14.30 -0.79 -32.62
C ASP A 45 -14.45 0.61 -32.03
N ILE A 46 -15.66 1.15 -32.02
CA ILE A 46 -15.99 2.39 -31.31
C ILE A 46 -16.18 2.04 -29.83
N PRO A 47 -15.54 2.76 -28.88
CA PRO A 47 -15.80 2.57 -27.45
C PRO A 47 -17.30 2.59 -27.14
N SER A 48 -17.78 1.58 -26.42
CA SER A 48 -19.19 1.40 -26.13
C SER A 48 -19.44 0.87 -24.72
N VAL A 49 -20.63 1.15 -24.19
CA VAL A 49 -21.11 0.71 -22.88
C VAL A 49 -22.63 0.57 -22.94
N TYR A 50 -23.17 -0.41 -22.23
CA TYR A 50 -24.61 -0.57 -22.01
C TYR A 50 -25.02 0.17 -20.74
N ALA A 51 -26.15 0.88 -20.78
CA ALA A 51 -26.80 1.48 -19.63
C ALA A 51 -28.23 0.94 -19.57
N GLU A 52 -28.54 0.20 -18.50
CA GLU A 52 -29.69 -0.71 -18.47
C GLU A 52 -30.60 -0.43 -17.27
N ILE A 53 -31.87 -0.83 -17.41
CA ILE A 53 -32.86 -0.83 -16.35
C ILE A 53 -33.30 -2.28 -16.18
N GLY A 54 -33.25 -2.77 -14.94
CA GLY A 54 -33.58 -4.13 -14.61
C GLY A 54 -34.49 -4.25 -13.40
N SER A 55 -35.05 -5.43 -13.12
CA SER A 55 -34.76 -6.68 -13.85
C SER A 55 -35.93 -7.22 -14.67
N ASP A 56 -37.14 -6.69 -14.49
CA ASP A 56 -38.34 -7.17 -15.18
C ASP A 56 -39.15 -6.03 -15.82
N GLU A 57 -40.17 -6.39 -16.61
CA GLU A 57 -41.06 -5.49 -17.35
C GLU A 57 -41.59 -4.29 -16.53
N PRO A 58 -42.01 -4.43 -15.26
CA PRO A 58 -42.43 -3.28 -14.47
C PRO A 58 -41.34 -2.22 -14.26
N GLN A 59 -40.07 -2.63 -14.13
CA GLN A 59 -38.96 -1.69 -14.00
C GLN A 59 -38.62 -1.05 -15.35
N TRP A 60 -38.76 -1.78 -16.46
CA TRP A 60 -38.51 -1.24 -17.80
C TRP A 60 -39.50 -0.12 -18.18
N GLU A 61 -40.74 -0.23 -17.71
CA GLU A 61 -41.78 0.78 -17.91
C GLU A 61 -41.78 1.90 -16.86
N ASP A 62 -40.97 1.77 -15.80
CA ASP A 62 -40.90 2.78 -14.75
C ASP A 62 -40.17 4.05 -15.25
N TYR A 63 -40.87 5.18 -15.14
CA TYR A 63 -40.35 6.49 -15.50
C TYR A 63 -39.12 6.89 -14.67
N VAL A 64 -39.05 6.50 -13.40
CA VAL A 64 -37.98 6.93 -12.48
C VAL A 64 -36.59 6.44 -12.92
N PRO A 65 -36.32 5.13 -13.08
CA PRO A 65 -35.03 4.67 -13.59
C PRO A 65 -34.78 5.13 -15.03
N GLY A 66 -35.83 5.30 -15.85
CA GLY A 66 -35.75 5.88 -17.19
C GLY A 66 -35.16 7.29 -17.19
N GLU A 67 -35.70 8.17 -16.34
CA GLU A 67 -35.22 9.55 -16.17
C GLU A 67 -33.79 9.58 -15.60
N ILE A 68 -33.47 8.69 -14.67
CA ILE A 68 -32.12 8.57 -14.10
C ILE A 68 -31.09 8.21 -15.18
N VAL A 69 -31.35 7.16 -15.96
CA VAL A 69 -30.45 6.71 -17.04
C VAL A 69 -30.32 7.79 -18.11
N ALA A 70 -31.42 8.43 -18.52
CA ALA A 70 -31.39 9.51 -19.49
C ALA A 70 -30.53 10.70 -19.01
N ASN A 71 -30.71 11.14 -17.76
CA ASN A 71 -29.91 12.22 -17.20
C ASN A 71 -28.43 11.85 -17.05
N ALA A 72 -28.12 10.59 -16.73
CA ALA A 72 -26.74 10.10 -16.68
C ALA A 72 -26.07 10.12 -18.06
N ILE A 73 -26.79 9.74 -19.12
CA ILE A 73 -26.29 9.83 -20.50
C ILE A 73 -26.06 11.29 -20.92
N MET A 74 -26.99 12.18 -20.60
CA MET A 74 -26.89 13.61 -20.95
C MET A 74 -25.79 14.35 -20.18
N SER A 75 -25.37 13.82 -19.03
CA SER A 75 -24.37 14.43 -18.14
C SER A 75 -22.99 13.76 -18.25
N LEU A 76 -22.73 13.03 -19.33
CA LEU A 76 -21.46 12.32 -19.52
C LEU A 76 -20.26 13.26 -19.40
N ASP A 77 -19.36 12.90 -18.49
CA ASP A 77 -18.06 13.53 -18.28
C ASP A 77 -16.98 12.45 -18.43
N LEU A 78 -16.14 12.58 -19.46
CA LEU A 78 -15.14 11.59 -19.82
C LEU A 78 -13.79 11.86 -19.13
N GLY A 79 -13.83 12.35 -17.89
CA GLY A 79 -12.65 12.56 -17.05
C GLY A 79 -11.78 11.30 -16.98
N GLU A 80 -10.50 11.46 -17.29
CA GLU A 80 -9.56 10.33 -17.35
C GLU A 80 -9.14 9.88 -15.96
N VAL A 81 -9.37 8.60 -15.70
CA VAL A 81 -8.89 7.88 -14.51
C VAL A 81 -8.27 6.56 -14.93
N PRO A 82 -7.40 5.96 -14.10
CA PRO A 82 -6.83 4.64 -14.34
C PRO A 82 -7.89 3.58 -14.59
N VAL A 83 -7.63 2.71 -15.57
CA VAL A 83 -8.55 1.66 -15.99
C VAL A 83 -8.06 0.30 -15.53
N ALA A 84 -8.89 -0.43 -14.80
CA ALA A 84 -8.61 -1.79 -14.36
C ALA A 84 -9.29 -2.84 -15.24
N LEU A 85 -8.64 -4.00 -15.43
CA LEU A 85 -9.35 -5.24 -15.72
C LEU A 85 -9.75 -5.92 -14.40
N GLY A 86 -11.00 -6.32 -14.27
CA GLY A 86 -11.48 -7.00 -13.06
C GLY A 86 -11.62 -8.50 -13.26
N PHE A 87 -11.22 -9.29 -12.25
CA PHE A 87 -11.43 -10.73 -12.23
C PHE A 87 -12.02 -11.19 -10.90
N GLY A 88 -12.95 -12.14 -10.97
CA GLY A 88 -13.71 -12.63 -9.84
C GLY A 88 -15.00 -11.85 -9.61
N GLY A 89 -15.86 -12.41 -8.77
CA GLY A 89 -17.17 -11.89 -8.41
C GLY A 89 -18.30 -12.65 -9.11
N GLY A 90 -19.53 -12.22 -8.83
CA GLY A 90 -20.71 -12.63 -9.58
C GLY A 90 -20.96 -11.73 -10.79
N HIS A 91 -22.11 -11.93 -11.42
CA HIS A 91 -22.55 -11.13 -12.56
C HIS A 91 -22.54 -9.61 -12.27
N TYR A 92 -23.08 -9.17 -11.13
CA TYR A 92 -23.13 -7.75 -10.72
C TYR A 92 -21.86 -7.16 -10.10
N ALA A 93 -20.73 -7.88 -10.13
CA ALA A 93 -19.39 -7.40 -9.75
C ALA A 93 -19.33 -6.43 -8.53
N PRO A 94 -19.93 -6.77 -7.36
CA PRO A 94 -20.22 -5.79 -6.31
C PRO A 94 -18.98 -5.14 -5.69
N ARG A 95 -17.85 -5.85 -5.65
CA ARG A 95 -16.58 -5.32 -5.13
C ARG A 95 -15.95 -4.33 -6.10
N GLN A 96 -16.04 -4.60 -7.40
CA GLN A 96 -15.57 -3.69 -8.43
C GLN A 96 -16.45 -2.44 -8.47
N SER A 97 -17.78 -2.59 -8.41
CA SER A 97 -18.73 -1.46 -8.31
C SER A 97 -18.39 -0.58 -7.11
N LYS A 98 -18.24 -1.19 -5.92
CA LYS A 98 -17.85 -0.47 -4.70
C LYS A 98 -16.53 0.27 -4.86
N LEU A 99 -15.52 -0.37 -5.45
CA LEU A 99 -14.20 0.24 -5.62
C LEU A 99 -14.26 1.42 -6.60
N LEU A 100 -15.01 1.30 -7.69
CA LEU A 100 -15.27 2.39 -8.63
C LEU A 100 -15.94 3.58 -7.92
N PHE A 101 -16.96 3.34 -7.08
CA PHE A 101 -17.64 4.41 -6.36
C PHE A 101 -16.80 5.10 -5.29
N GLU A 102 -15.86 4.38 -4.68
CA GLU A 102 -15.08 4.88 -3.53
C GLU A 102 -13.69 5.41 -3.92
N THR A 103 -13.26 5.22 -5.17
CA THR A 103 -11.91 5.60 -5.60
C THR A 103 -11.88 6.18 -7.02
N ASP A 104 -10.78 6.82 -7.38
CA ASP A 104 -10.53 7.41 -8.70
C ASP A 104 -9.97 6.40 -9.70
N ILE A 105 -10.69 5.29 -9.89
CA ILE A 105 -10.42 4.32 -10.96
C ILE A 105 -11.70 3.98 -11.71
N THR A 106 -11.57 3.35 -12.86
CA THR A 106 -12.69 2.70 -13.53
C THR A 106 -12.32 1.29 -13.96
N PHE A 107 -13.25 0.58 -14.58
CA PHE A 107 -13.02 -0.75 -15.13
C PHE A 107 -13.32 -0.78 -16.62
N GLY A 108 -12.49 -1.52 -17.35
CA GLY A 108 -12.84 -2.00 -18.68
C GLY A 108 -13.58 -3.33 -18.57
N HIS A 109 -13.00 -4.39 -19.13
CA HIS A 109 -13.59 -5.73 -19.01
C HIS A 109 -13.52 -6.29 -17.59
N ASN A 110 -14.61 -6.97 -17.20
CA ASN A 110 -14.78 -7.64 -15.92
C ASN A 110 -15.15 -9.11 -16.13
N PHE A 111 -14.39 -10.03 -15.56
CA PHE A 111 -14.55 -11.47 -15.71
C PHE A 111 -15.05 -12.12 -14.42
N PRO A 112 -16.28 -12.65 -14.39
CA PRO A 112 -16.84 -13.23 -13.18
C PRO A 112 -16.21 -14.59 -12.88
N SER A 113 -16.29 -15.06 -11.63
CA SER A 113 -15.59 -16.26 -11.16
C SER A 113 -15.88 -17.51 -11.98
N TYR A 114 -17.11 -17.67 -12.48
CA TYR A 114 -17.52 -18.83 -13.29
C TYR A 114 -16.93 -18.85 -14.71
N GLN A 115 -16.44 -17.71 -15.22
CA GLN A 115 -15.78 -17.64 -16.54
C GLN A 115 -14.27 -17.83 -16.47
N LEU A 116 -13.66 -17.64 -15.29
CA LEU A 116 -12.20 -17.68 -15.13
C LEU A 116 -11.54 -18.92 -15.73
N PRO A 117 -12.06 -20.16 -15.56
CA PRO A 117 -11.45 -21.35 -16.16
C PRO A 117 -11.31 -21.31 -17.70
N HIS A 118 -12.10 -20.47 -18.37
CA HIS A 118 -12.09 -20.31 -19.83
C HIS A 118 -11.25 -19.12 -20.31
N ILE A 119 -10.76 -18.27 -19.40
CA ILE A 119 -9.93 -17.13 -19.74
C ILE A 119 -8.49 -17.59 -19.98
N ASN A 120 -7.96 -17.30 -21.17
CA ASN A 120 -6.57 -17.58 -21.57
C ASN A 120 -5.75 -16.28 -21.75
N LYS A 121 -4.47 -16.43 -22.11
CA LYS A 121 -3.52 -15.31 -22.26
C LYS A 121 -3.92 -14.37 -23.38
N GLU A 122 -4.36 -14.90 -24.51
CA GLU A 122 -4.79 -14.15 -25.68
C GLU A 122 -6.01 -13.29 -25.34
N MET A 123 -6.98 -13.85 -24.61
CA MET A 123 -8.16 -13.11 -24.15
C MET A 123 -7.78 -11.96 -23.21
N ILE A 124 -6.87 -12.20 -22.26
CA ILE A 124 -6.41 -11.14 -21.35
C ILE A 124 -5.70 -10.04 -22.13
N LYS A 125 -4.84 -10.39 -23.08
CA LYS A 125 -4.15 -9.43 -23.96
C LYS A 125 -5.14 -8.57 -24.75
N VAL A 126 -6.14 -9.18 -25.38
CA VAL A 126 -7.18 -8.45 -26.12
C VAL A 126 -8.02 -7.59 -25.17
N ALA A 127 -8.33 -8.07 -23.97
CA ALA A 127 -9.08 -7.31 -22.98
C ALA A 127 -8.33 -6.04 -22.54
N PHE A 128 -7.00 -6.12 -22.37
CA PHE A 128 -6.16 -4.95 -22.11
C PHE A 128 -6.25 -3.93 -23.24
N GLU A 129 -6.06 -4.38 -24.49
CA GLU A 129 -6.12 -3.51 -25.67
C GLU A 129 -7.49 -2.87 -25.89
N LYS A 130 -8.57 -3.65 -25.73
CA LYS A 130 -9.95 -3.18 -25.91
C LYS A 130 -10.44 -2.31 -24.76
N SER A 131 -9.79 -2.36 -23.61
CA SER A 131 -10.09 -1.52 -22.44
C SER A 131 -9.19 -0.30 -22.30
N ASP A 132 -8.04 -0.27 -22.97
CA ASP A 132 -6.93 0.64 -22.63
C ASP A 132 -6.58 0.55 -21.14
N ALA A 133 -6.46 -0.68 -20.62
CA ALA A 133 -6.31 -0.93 -19.20
C ALA A 133 -4.86 -0.74 -18.71
N ASP A 134 -4.74 -0.13 -17.53
CA ASP A 134 -3.49 0.16 -16.84
C ASP A 134 -3.01 -0.99 -15.94
N PHE A 135 -3.95 -1.68 -15.28
CA PHE A 135 -3.64 -2.72 -14.30
C PHE A 135 -4.77 -3.75 -14.15
N VAL A 136 -4.54 -4.76 -13.31
CA VAL A 136 -5.53 -5.78 -12.95
C VAL A 136 -5.97 -5.67 -11.50
N TYR A 137 -7.26 -5.85 -11.24
CA TYR A 137 -7.82 -6.05 -9.90
C TYR A 137 -8.42 -7.46 -9.77
N PHE A 138 -8.08 -8.14 -8.67
CA PHE A 138 -8.69 -9.41 -8.30
C PHE A 138 -9.64 -9.24 -7.13
N ASP A 139 -10.91 -9.64 -7.30
CA ASP A 139 -11.74 -10.02 -6.17
C ASP A 139 -11.25 -11.37 -5.61
N ARG A 140 -10.22 -11.27 -4.78
CA ARG A 140 -9.54 -12.44 -4.22
C ARG A 140 -10.44 -13.34 -3.38
N LYS A 141 -11.58 -12.84 -2.88
CA LYS A 141 -12.49 -13.62 -2.02
C LYS A 141 -13.38 -14.56 -2.83
N SER A 142 -13.67 -14.21 -4.09
CA SER A 142 -14.49 -15.02 -4.99
C SER A 142 -13.67 -15.87 -5.95
N MET A 143 -12.35 -15.63 -6.04
CA MET A 143 -11.44 -16.42 -6.87
C MET A 143 -10.80 -17.57 -6.08
N SER A 144 -10.64 -18.73 -6.72
CA SER A 144 -9.83 -19.82 -6.18
C SER A 144 -8.34 -19.42 -6.11
N ALA A 145 -7.56 -20.09 -5.25
CA ALA A 145 -6.10 -19.88 -5.22
C ALA A 145 -5.44 -20.21 -6.57
N ARG A 146 -5.88 -21.30 -7.21
CA ARG A 146 -5.41 -21.74 -8.52
C ARG A 146 -5.62 -20.67 -9.59
N GLU A 147 -6.81 -20.08 -9.67
CA GLU A 147 -7.10 -19.07 -10.69
C GLU A 147 -6.35 -17.75 -10.42
N ARG A 148 -6.20 -17.35 -9.15
CA ARG A 148 -5.37 -16.19 -8.78
C ARG A 148 -3.92 -16.36 -9.22
N GLU A 149 -3.34 -17.54 -9.00
CA GLU A 149 -1.96 -17.82 -9.42
C GLU A 149 -1.84 -17.87 -10.94
N ARG A 150 -2.74 -18.59 -11.61
CA ARG A 150 -2.73 -18.76 -13.07
C ARG A 150 -2.87 -17.43 -13.81
N ILE A 151 -3.89 -16.64 -13.46
CA ILE A 151 -4.13 -15.34 -14.09
C ILE A 151 -3.05 -14.34 -13.68
N GLY A 152 -2.59 -14.37 -12.41
CA GLY A 152 -1.48 -13.53 -11.95
C GLY A 152 -0.20 -13.72 -12.77
N LYS A 153 0.18 -14.97 -13.05
CA LYS A 153 1.33 -15.29 -13.90
C LYS A 153 1.16 -14.76 -15.33
N ILE A 154 -0.02 -14.90 -15.91
CA ILE A 154 -0.31 -14.37 -17.25
C ILE A 154 -0.17 -12.84 -17.28
N VAL A 155 -0.70 -12.16 -16.27
CA VAL A 155 -0.63 -10.69 -16.14
C VAL A 155 0.83 -10.22 -16.03
N GLU A 156 1.62 -10.88 -15.20
CA GLU A 156 3.06 -10.62 -15.05
C GLU A 156 3.84 -10.87 -16.36
N GLU A 157 3.57 -11.99 -17.05
CA GLU A 157 4.17 -12.28 -18.37
C GLU A 157 3.84 -11.23 -19.44
N LEU A 158 2.69 -10.56 -19.32
CA LEU A 158 2.28 -9.47 -20.21
C LEU A 158 2.85 -8.10 -19.80
N GLY A 159 3.59 -8.03 -18.68
CA GLY A 159 4.22 -6.81 -18.18
C GLY A 159 3.27 -5.88 -17.43
N TYR A 160 2.11 -6.37 -17.00
CA TYR A 160 1.14 -5.61 -16.21
C TYR A 160 1.19 -6.03 -14.74
N GLU A 161 0.62 -5.18 -13.88
CA GLU A 161 0.57 -5.42 -12.44
C GLU A 161 -0.83 -5.77 -11.93
N VAL A 162 -0.87 -6.57 -10.85
CA VAL A 162 -2.09 -6.85 -10.09
C VAL A 162 -2.10 -5.97 -8.85
N LEU A 163 -3.04 -5.04 -8.78
CA LEU A 163 -3.24 -4.16 -7.63
C LEU A 163 -4.24 -4.75 -6.64
N ARG A 164 -3.92 -4.62 -5.35
CA ARG A 164 -4.87 -4.92 -4.27
C ARG A 164 -5.75 -3.71 -3.99
N GLU A 165 -6.88 -3.96 -3.36
CA GLU A 165 -7.79 -2.91 -2.89
C GLU A 165 -7.06 -1.86 -2.04
N GLY A 166 -6.14 -2.28 -1.18
CA GLY A 166 -5.32 -1.37 -0.37
C GLY A 166 -4.40 -0.48 -1.20
N ASP A 167 -3.85 -0.99 -2.31
CA ASP A 167 -3.00 -0.22 -3.20
C ASP A 167 -3.82 0.83 -3.96
N ILE A 168 -4.99 0.42 -4.46
CA ILE A 168 -5.93 1.31 -5.17
C ILE A 168 -6.40 2.46 -4.27
N ARG A 169 -6.74 2.16 -3.01
CA ARG A 169 -7.12 3.19 -2.03
C ARG A 169 -5.96 4.11 -1.64
N GLU A 170 -4.74 3.59 -1.59
CA GLU A 170 -3.53 4.38 -1.31
C GLU A 170 -3.31 5.47 -2.37
N MET A 171 -3.65 5.15 -3.62
CA MET A 171 -3.50 6.02 -4.80
C MET A 171 -4.68 6.96 -5.03
N ASN A 172 -5.71 6.93 -4.18
CA ASN A 172 -6.94 7.69 -4.42
C ASN A 172 -6.72 9.21 -4.42
N GLY A 173 -7.15 9.87 -5.50
CA GLY A 173 -6.90 11.28 -5.78
C GLY A 173 -5.45 11.64 -6.06
N ILE A 174 -4.58 10.67 -6.34
CA ILE A 174 -3.19 10.91 -6.71
C ILE A 174 -3.02 10.67 -8.21
N PRO A 175 -2.32 11.55 -8.95
CA PRO A 175 -2.07 11.34 -10.38
C PRO A 175 -1.44 9.98 -10.66
N TRP A 176 -2.00 9.26 -11.63
CA TRP A 176 -1.60 7.88 -11.94
C TRP A 176 -0.12 7.74 -12.28
N GLU A 177 0.41 8.66 -13.09
CA GLU A 177 1.83 8.68 -13.45
C GLU A 177 2.74 8.86 -12.23
N PHE A 178 2.28 9.60 -11.22
CA PHE A 178 3.01 9.73 -9.97
C PHE A 178 2.97 8.42 -9.18
N CYS A 179 1.81 7.76 -9.10
CA CYS A 179 1.67 6.45 -8.49
C CYS A 179 2.59 5.42 -9.15
N LYS A 180 2.65 5.38 -10.49
CA LYS A 180 3.56 4.51 -11.24
C LYS A 180 5.02 4.78 -10.91
N GLN A 181 5.44 6.04 -10.79
CA GLN A 181 6.80 6.38 -10.39
C GLN A 181 7.14 5.88 -8.98
N VAL A 182 6.25 6.11 -8.00
CA VAL A 182 6.45 5.64 -6.62
C VAL A 182 6.51 4.11 -6.58
N ARG A 183 5.62 3.42 -7.29
CA ARG A 183 5.59 1.94 -7.34
C ARG A 183 6.82 1.36 -8.03
N SER A 184 7.24 1.93 -9.16
CA SER A 184 8.46 1.52 -9.85
C SER A 184 9.69 1.68 -8.93
N LYS A 185 9.79 2.78 -8.18
CA LYS A 185 10.82 2.96 -7.16
C LYS A 185 10.68 1.96 -6.01
N ALA A 186 9.46 1.70 -5.56
CA ALA A 186 9.19 0.71 -4.52
C ALA A 186 9.74 -0.68 -4.89
N ASP A 187 9.44 -1.13 -6.11
CA ASP A 187 9.90 -2.42 -6.62
C ASP A 187 11.42 -2.47 -6.83
N GLU A 188 12.07 -1.36 -7.21
CA GLU A 188 13.54 -1.26 -7.31
C GLU A 188 14.23 -1.56 -5.96
N PHE A 189 13.70 -1.03 -4.85
CA PHE A 189 14.32 -1.16 -3.53
C PHE A 189 13.81 -2.33 -2.70
N CYS A 190 12.55 -2.72 -2.88
CA CYS A 190 11.89 -3.75 -2.10
C CYS A 190 10.78 -4.41 -2.93
N PRO A 191 11.10 -5.37 -3.82
CA PRO A 191 10.11 -6.12 -4.57
C PRO A 191 9.02 -6.71 -3.66
N GLY A 192 7.75 -6.45 -3.98
CA GLY A 192 6.60 -6.89 -3.18
C GLY A 192 6.39 -6.10 -1.88
N GLY A 193 7.18 -5.05 -1.64
CA GLY A 193 6.92 -4.04 -0.64
C GLY A 193 5.74 -3.15 -1.04
N ARG A 194 5.14 -2.48 -0.07
CA ARG A 194 4.04 -1.54 -0.30
C ARG A 194 4.47 -0.14 0.06
N ALA A 195 4.41 0.75 -0.92
CA ALA A 195 4.59 2.17 -0.67
C ALA A 195 3.40 2.74 0.09
N LYS A 196 3.72 3.54 1.11
CA LYS A 196 2.78 4.31 1.91
C LYS A 196 3.05 5.79 1.68
N LEU A 197 2.06 6.49 1.13
CA LEU A 197 2.14 7.94 0.96
C LEU A 197 1.55 8.57 2.21
N THR A 198 2.32 9.43 2.89
CA THR A 198 1.81 10.13 4.07
C THR A 198 0.71 11.10 3.67
N ASN A 199 -0.14 11.50 4.61
CA ASN A 199 -1.25 12.42 4.33
C ASN A 199 -0.73 13.79 3.85
N SER A 200 0.41 14.24 4.37
CA SER A 200 1.09 15.46 3.93
C SER A 200 1.47 15.38 2.45
N MET A 201 2.09 14.26 2.03
CA MET A 201 2.46 14.05 0.62
C MET A 201 1.25 13.92 -0.28
N LYS A 202 0.22 13.18 0.14
CA LYS A 202 -1.03 13.11 -0.63
C LYS A 202 -1.65 14.49 -0.83
N SER A 203 -1.63 15.33 0.21
CA SER A 203 -2.20 16.67 0.16
C SER A 203 -1.40 17.58 -0.77
N GLU A 204 -0.07 17.56 -0.66
CA GLU A 204 0.80 18.34 -1.54
C GLU A 204 0.60 17.95 -3.02
N ILE A 205 0.64 16.66 -3.34
CA ILE A 205 0.48 16.19 -4.71
C ILE A 205 -0.90 16.54 -5.27
N LYS A 206 -1.95 16.46 -4.45
CA LYS A 206 -3.31 16.90 -4.83
C LYS A 206 -3.38 18.38 -5.16
N MET A 207 -2.69 19.23 -4.38
CA MET A 207 -2.68 20.68 -4.60
C MET A 207 -1.97 21.08 -5.90
N LEU A 208 -1.08 20.25 -6.44
CA LEU A 208 -0.42 20.53 -7.72
C LEU A 208 -1.39 20.50 -8.92
N ASN A 209 -2.59 19.93 -8.75
CA ASN A 209 -3.66 19.86 -9.77
C ASN A 209 -3.14 19.45 -11.17
N LEU A 210 -2.24 18.47 -11.21
CA LEU A 210 -1.51 18.10 -12.42
C LEU A 210 -2.39 17.25 -13.34
N PRO A 211 -2.59 17.64 -14.60
CA PRO A 211 -3.27 16.78 -15.57
C PRO A 211 -2.39 15.57 -15.91
N CYS A 212 -3.00 14.38 -16.03
CA CYS A 212 -2.25 13.16 -16.36
C CYS A 212 -1.83 13.10 -17.84
N ARG A 213 -2.54 13.77 -18.77
CA ARG A 213 -2.10 13.88 -20.18
C ARG A 213 -0.89 14.80 -20.30
N GLY A 214 0.25 14.22 -20.69
CA GLY A 214 1.53 14.94 -20.78
C GLY A 214 2.12 15.28 -19.40
N CYS A 215 1.87 14.43 -18.38
CA CYS A 215 2.19 14.76 -16.98
C CYS A 215 3.65 15.19 -16.79
N ASN A 216 3.84 16.38 -16.22
CA ASN A 216 5.09 16.82 -15.58
C ASN A 216 5.06 16.50 -14.07
N CYS A 217 4.62 15.28 -13.75
CA CYS A 217 4.57 14.78 -12.38
C CYS A 217 5.97 14.92 -11.75
N PRO A 218 6.09 15.45 -10.52
CA PRO A 218 7.38 15.64 -9.90
C PRO A 218 8.11 14.29 -9.79
N LYS A 219 9.42 14.31 -10.07
CA LYS A 219 10.23 13.09 -10.07
C LYS A 219 10.38 12.58 -8.66
N VAL A 220 10.06 11.30 -8.46
CA VAL A 220 10.24 10.64 -7.17
C VAL A 220 11.73 10.37 -6.92
N LYS A 221 12.23 10.90 -5.81
CA LYS A 221 13.59 10.76 -5.29
C LYS A 221 13.61 9.77 -4.15
N ALA A 222 14.73 9.06 -3.98
CA ALA A 222 14.91 8.07 -2.93
C ALA A 222 16.08 8.45 -2.04
N ALA A 223 15.89 8.35 -0.74
CA ALA A 223 16.97 8.50 0.24
C ALA A 223 16.98 7.31 1.19
N LYS A 224 18.18 6.86 1.57
CA LYS A 224 18.37 5.68 2.40
C LYS A 224 18.73 6.08 3.82
N ILE A 225 18.13 5.37 4.77
CA ILE A 225 18.57 5.37 6.17
C ILE A 225 19.44 4.13 6.41
N ASP A 226 20.30 4.18 7.42
CA ASP A 226 21.01 2.99 7.87
C ASP A 226 20.01 1.89 8.27
N ARG A 227 20.22 0.70 7.70
CA ARG A 227 19.28 -0.41 7.86
C ARG A 227 19.27 -0.96 9.27
N GLU A 228 20.44 -1.13 9.89
CA GLU A 228 20.53 -1.73 11.21
C GLU A 228 19.99 -0.77 12.26
N LEU A 229 20.30 0.52 12.16
CA LEU A 229 19.76 1.54 13.05
C LEU A 229 18.23 1.56 13.04
N LEU A 230 17.62 1.58 11.85
CA LEU A 230 16.17 1.56 11.71
C LEU A 230 15.57 0.28 12.31
N GLN A 231 16.18 -0.88 12.06
CA GLN A 231 15.71 -2.17 12.58
C GLN A 231 15.76 -2.25 14.11
N GLU A 232 16.84 -1.77 14.72
CA GLU A 232 16.95 -1.72 16.19
C GLU A 232 15.91 -0.76 16.78
N ALA A 233 15.73 0.43 16.19
CA ALA A 233 14.73 1.39 16.65
C ALA A 233 13.29 0.85 16.49
N GLU A 234 12.96 0.18 15.38
CA GLU A 234 11.65 -0.47 15.20
C GLU A 234 11.42 -1.61 16.21
N THR A 235 12.49 -2.28 16.67
CA THR A 235 12.38 -3.34 17.68
C THR A 235 12.04 -2.77 19.06
N VAL A 236 12.56 -1.58 19.39
CA VAL A 236 12.27 -0.88 20.64
C VAL A 236 10.90 -0.21 20.62
N ASP A 237 10.60 0.59 19.59
CA ASP A 237 9.37 1.37 19.49
C ASP A 237 8.94 1.61 18.04
N LYS A 238 8.34 0.58 17.44
CA LYS A 238 7.81 0.63 16.07
C LYS A 238 6.78 1.73 15.86
N ASP A 239 5.92 1.96 16.84
CA ASP A 239 4.81 2.91 16.72
C ASP A 239 5.36 4.35 16.67
N ARG A 240 6.40 4.65 17.44
CA ARG A 240 7.08 5.95 17.37
C ARG A 240 7.84 6.17 16.05
N VAL A 241 8.51 5.15 15.52
CA VAL A 241 9.13 5.24 14.17
C VAL A 241 8.05 5.54 13.12
N ARG A 242 6.92 4.83 13.18
CA ARG A 242 5.82 5.03 12.24
C ARG A 242 5.19 6.42 12.37
N ALA A 243 4.90 6.85 13.59
CA ALA A 243 4.35 8.18 13.85
C ALA A 243 5.28 9.29 13.36
N PHE A 244 6.60 9.11 13.49
CA PHE A 244 7.57 10.01 12.91
C PHE A 244 7.42 10.07 11.38
N LEU A 245 7.43 8.93 10.68
CA LEU A 245 7.29 8.90 9.22
C LEU A 245 5.97 9.53 8.75
N ASP A 246 4.85 9.18 9.40
CA ASP A 246 3.52 9.68 9.07
C ASP A 246 3.38 11.20 9.25
N SER A 247 4.23 11.82 10.08
CA SER A 247 4.27 13.28 10.29
C SER A 247 5.06 14.06 9.23
N HIS A 248 5.82 13.37 8.36
CA HIS A 248 6.66 14.00 7.34
C HIS A 248 6.04 13.93 5.94
N ASN A 249 6.48 14.83 5.07
CA ASN A 249 6.03 14.92 3.69
C ASN A 249 6.81 13.96 2.77
N ILE A 250 6.57 12.66 2.93
CA ILE A 250 7.31 11.59 2.25
C ILE A 250 6.38 10.42 1.88
N ALA A 251 6.91 9.48 1.11
CA ALA A 251 6.42 8.11 1.11
C ALA A 251 7.47 7.19 1.72
N TYR A 252 7.05 6.10 2.34
CA TYR A 252 7.95 5.09 2.89
C TYR A 252 7.50 3.70 2.48
N LEU A 253 8.39 2.71 2.58
CA LEU A 253 8.10 1.34 2.17
C LEU A 253 7.84 0.44 3.37
N GLU A 254 6.73 -0.28 3.33
CA GLU A 254 6.46 -1.40 4.24
C GLU A 254 6.75 -2.73 3.56
N ARG A 255 7.53 -3.57 4.22
CA ARG A 255 7.77 -4.95 3.81
C ARG A 255 6.53 -5.82 4.07
N SER A 256 6.52 -7.01 3.46
CA SER A 256 5.44 -7.98 3.64
C SER A 256 5.25 -8.47 5.09
N ASN A 257 6.32 -8.47 5.90
CA ASN A 257 6.30 -8.75 7.33
C ASN A 257 5.87 -7.55 8.19
N GLY A 258 5.55 -6.42 7.56
CA GLY A 258 5.09 -5.20 8.21
C GLY A 258 6.19 -4.32 8.81
N THR A 259 7.48 -4.64 8.64
CA THR A 259 8.58 -3.72 9.04
C THR A 259 8.82 -2.69 7.96
N ILE A 260 9.45 -1.58 8.32
CA ILE A 260 9.77 -0.50 7.38
C ILE A 260 11.05 -0.88 6.61
N ALA A 261 11.10 -0.56 5.32
CA ALA A 261 12.34 -0.68 4.55
C ALA A 261 13.20 0.57 4.75
N HIS A 262 14.52 0.42 4.63
CA HIS A 262 15.51 1.46 4.89
C HIS A 262 15.60 2.52 3.76
N VAL A 263 14.46 2.87 3.17
CA VAL A 263 14.32 3.83 2.08
C VAL A 263 13.03 4.62 2.26
N ILE A 264 13.14 5.93 2.02
CA ILE A 264 12.01 6.85 1.90
C ILE A 264 12.04 7.48 0.51
N PHE A 265 10.88 7.99 0.10
CA PHE A 265 10.70 8.70 -1.15
C PHE A 265 10.17 10.11 -0.91
N SER A 266 10.66 11.07 -1.70
CA SER A 266 10.19 12.45 -1.71
C SER A 266 10.15 12.98 -3.14
N ILE A 267 9.56 14.14 -3.35
CA ILE A 267 9.62 14.87 -4.63
C ILE A 267 10.83 15.80 -4.73
N ASP A 268 11.54 16.02 -3.62
CA ASP A 268 12.70 16.89 -3.54
C ASP A 268 13.88 16.18 -2.84
N ASP A 269 15.08 16.36 -3.39
CA ASP A 269 16.30 15.71 -2.91
C ASP A 269 16.77 16.33 -1.57
N GLU A 270 16.57 17.63 -1.36
CA GLU A 270 16.93 18.29 -0.09
C GLU A 270 16.00 17.86 1.04
N CYS A 271 14.69 17.87 0.78
CA CYS A 271 13.67 17.33 1.68
C CYS A 271 13.97 15.86 2.06
N ALA A 272 14.27 15.01 1.08
CA ALA A 272 14.58 13.60 1.34
C ALA A 272 15.78 13.43 2.29
N ARG A 273 16.86 14.19 2.07
CA ARG A 273 18.05 14.15 2.95
C ARG A 273 17.74 14.66 4.36
N ALA A 274 16.99 15.76 4.47
CA ALA A 274 16.60 16.32 5.76
C ALA A 274 15.78 15.32 6.58
N VAL A 275 14.76 14.69 5.97
CA VAL A 275 13.93 13.70 6.67
C VAL A 275 14.72 12.46 7.07
N VAL A 276 15.67 12.00 6.24
CA VAL A 276 16.57 10.91 6.63
C VAL A 276 17.44 11.29 7.83
N GLN A 277 17.98 12.51 7.88
CA GLN A 277 18.76 12.99 9.02
C GLN A 277 17.92 13.01 10.29
N ASP A 278 16.70 13.55 10.21
CA ASP A 278 15.78 13.64 11.34
C ASP A 278 15.34 12.26 11.81
N LEU A 279 15.10 11.32 10.89
CA LEU A 279 14.78 9.93 11.21
C LEU A 279 15.96 9.22 11.88
N THR A 280 17.20 9.42 11.42
CA THR A 280 18.41 8.91 12.08
C THR A 280 18.48 9.40 13.52
N ASN A 281 18.26 10.69 13.74
CA ASN A 281 18.24 11.28 15.08
C ASN A 281 17.10 10.71 15.94
N GLU A 282 15.92 10.51 15.36
CA GLU A 282 14.78 9.93 16.07
C GLU A 282 15.01 8.47 16.45
N CYS A 283 15.58 7.65 15.57
CA CYS A 283 15.99 6.28 15.88
C CYS A 283 16.97 6.25 17.06
N ILE A 284 17.97 7.14 17.08
CA ILE A 284 18.91 7.22 18.21
C ILE A 284 18.20 7.63 19.51
N LYS A 285 17.24 8.56 19.46
CA LYS A 285 16.45 8.95 20.64
C LYS A 285 15.60 7.80 21.17
N ILE A 286 15.01 6.99 20.28
CA ILE A 286 14.27 5.79 20.65
C ILE A 286 15.21 4.81 21.37
N LEU A 287 16.36 4.53 20.79
CA LEU A 287 17.35 3.62 21.37
C LEU A 287 17.89 4.12 22.72
N LYS A 288 18.17 5.42 22.86
CA LYS A 288 18.57 6.04 24.14
C LYS A 288 17.53 5.91 25.25
N GLY A 289 16.27 5.63 24.92
CA GLY A 289 15.23 5.36 25.90
C GLY A 289 15.38 4.02 26.60
N GLN A 290 16.13 3.07 26.02
CA GLN A 290 16.28 1.71 26.53
C GLN A 290 17.74 1.28 26.71
N TYR A 291 18.66 1.80 25.90
CA TYR A 291 20.06 1.41 25.86
C TYR A 291 20.97 2.60 26.16
N GLU A 292 22.17 2.30 26.65
CA GLU A 292 23.25 3.26 26.63
C GLU A 292 23.81 3.36 25.20
N ILE A 293 24.02 4.59 24.72
CA ILE A 293 24.43 4.85 23.34
C ILE A 293 25.71 5.68 23.33
N GLU A 294 26.73 5.18 22.66
CA GLU A 294 28.01 5.85 22.43
C GLU A 294 28.22 6.04 20.92
N TYR A 295 28.62 7.23 20.49
CA TYR A 295 28.91 7.50 19.08
C TYR A 295 30.36 7.95 18.92
N ILE A 296 31.09 7.33 17.99
CA ILE A 296 32.45 7.70 17.61
C ILE A 296 32.40 8.45 16.27
N PRO A 297 32.54 9.80 16.26
CA PRO A 297 32.38 10.60 15.05
C PRO A 297 33.39 10.28 13.95
N ASP A 298 34.66 10.05 14.31
CA ASP A 298 35.74 9.83 13.34
C ASP A 298 35.56 8.54 12.53
N GLU A 299 34.89 7.55 13.11
CA GLU A 299 34.61 6.25 12.49
C GLU A 299 33.15 6.13 12.01
N ASN A 300 32.31 7.11 12.34
CA ASN A 300 30.85 7.09 12.14
C ASN A 300 30.18 5.82 12.70
N ILE A 301 30.64 5.35 13.88
CA ILE A 301 30.14 4.14 14.53
C ILE A 301 29.27 4.52 15.73
N LEU A 302 28.06 3.97 15.76
CA LEU A 302 27.15 4.01 16.90
C LEU A 302 27.22 2.67 17.65
N TYR A 303 27.55 2.70 18.93
CA TYR A 303 27.48 1.55 19.82
C TYR A 303 26.20 1.58 20.63
N ILE A 304 25.47 0.47 20.57
CA ILE A 304 24.33 0.16 21.43
C ILE A 304 24.84 -0.76 22.55
N ILE A 305 24.75 -0.29 23.78
CA ILE A 305 25.23 -0.98 24.98
C ILE A 305 24.02 -1.41 25.81
N ASP A 306 23.81 -2.72 25.89
CA ASP A 306 22.72 -3.37 26.60
C ASP A 306 23.28 -4.08 27.84
N ASN A 307 23.05 -3.47 29.01
CA ASN A 307 23.49 -4.00 30.29
C ASN A 307 22.35 -4.82 30.90
N LYS A 308 22.49 -6.15 30.90
CA LYS A 308 21.47 -7.07 31.43
C LYS A 308 21.97 -7.81 32.66
N PHE A 309 21.11 -7.90 33.67
CA PHE A 309 21.33 -8.80 34.79
C PHE A 309 21.54 -10.24 34.28
N ASN A 310 22.63 -10.87 34.70
CA ASN A 310 22.98 -12.24 34.38
C ASN A 310 22.76 -13.13 35.64
N PRO A 311 21.71 -13.95 35.65
CA PRO A 311 21.40 -14.84 36.76
C PRO A 311 22.50 -15.87 37.06
N GLU A 312 23.29 -16.27 36.06
CA GLU A 312 24.36 -17.25 36.23
C GLU A 312 25.54 -16.63 36.99
N LEU A 313 25.98 -15.42 36.60
CA LEU A 313 26.98 -14.66 37.36
C LEU A 313 26.55 -14.44 38.83
N ALA A 314 25.27 -14.14 39.06
CA ALA A 314 24.74 -13.99 40.41
C ALA A 314 24.81 -15.30 41.21
N ARG A 315 24.49 -16.45 40.61
CA ARG A 315 24.60 -17.76 41.27
C ARG A 315 26.04 -18.16 41.56
N GLU A 316 26.96 -17.87 40.65
CA GLU A 316 28.39 -18.13 40.83
C GLU A 316 28.97 -17.35 42.02
N LEU A 317 28.46 -16.13 42.26
CA LEU A 317 28.77 -15.32 43.44
C LEU A 317 27.97 -15.72 44.70
N GLY A 318 27.22 -16.82 44.64
CA GLY A 318 26.48 -17.39 45.76
C GLY A 318 25.11 -16.77 46.04
N VAL A 319 24.63 -15.87 45.19
CA VAL A 319 23.32 -15.23 45.38
C VAL A 319 22.19 -16.22 45.06
N PRO A 320 21.29 -16.53 46.01
CA PRO A 320 20.17 -17.43 45.77
C PRO A 320 19.12 -16.75 44.86
N SER A 321 18.47 -17.56 44.01
CA SER A 321 17.33 -17.07 43.21
C SER A 321 16.20 -16.61 44.13
N GLY A 322 15.61 -15.45 43.84
CA GLY A 322 14.51 -14.89 44.64
C GLY A 322 14.58 -13.37 44.74
N PRO A 323 14.11 -12.78 45.86
CA PRO A 323 14.07 -11.32 46.05
C PRO A 323 15.41 -10.61 45.81
N MET A 324 16.52 -11.26 46.16
CA MET A 324 17.88 -10.72 46.00
C MET A 324 18.26 -10.53 44.52
N PHE A 325 17.74 -11.36 43.61
CA PHE A 325 17.91 -11.11 42.17
C PHE A 325 17.13 -9.86 41.74
N GLY A 326 15.93 -9.65 42.27
CA GLY A 326 15.14 -8.44 42.02
C GLY A 326 15.82 -7.18 42.55
N GLU A 327 16.50 -7.28 43.70
CA GLU A 327 17.29 -6.18 44.26
C GLU A 327 18.49 -5.84 43.37
N LEU A 328 19.29 -6.84 42.97
CA LEU A 328 20.39 -6.65 42.01
C LEU A 328 19.90 -6.15 40.65
N ALA A 329 18.82 -6.71 40.13
CA ALA A 329 18.20 -6.29 38.87
C ALA A 329 17.59 -4.88 38.93
N SER A 330 17.34 -4.34 40.12
CA SER A 330 16.86 -2.95 40.32
C SER A 330 17.97 -1.98 40.72
N GLY A 331 19.24 -2.40 40.62
CA GLY A 331 20.41 -1.56 40.90
C GLY A 331 20.78 -1.46 42.38
N LYS A 332 20.29 -2.36 43.24
CA LYS A 332 20.63 -2.41 44.66
C LYS A 332 21.64 -3.51 44.93
N SER A 333 22.65 -3.20 45.75
CA SER A 333 23.60 -4.19 46.23
C SER A 333 22.95 -5.10 47.28
N VAL A 334 23.36 -6.36 47.33
CA VAL A 334 22.87 -7.34 48.31
C VAL A 334 24.04 -7.96 49.07
N THR A 335 23.80 -8.38 50.31
CA THR A 335 24.83 -9.03 51.13
C THR A 335 24.57 -10.52 51.24
N VAL A 336 25.55 -11.33 50.84
CA VAL A 336 25.50 -12.80 50.90
C VAL A 336 26.80 -13.30 51.52
N ASN A 337 26.71 -14.13 52.57
CA ASN A 337 27.87 -14.71 53.24
C ASN A 337 28.96 -13.67 53.61
N GLU A 338 28.55 -12.56 54.23
CA GLU A 338 29.42 -11.42 54.62
C GLU A 338 30.05 -10.62 53.46
N ASN A 339 29.82 -11.01 52.21
CA ASN A 339 30.27 -10.26 51.03
C ASN A 339 29.13 -9.40 50.45
N THR A 340 29.45 -8.16 50.08
CA THR A 340 28.54 -7.28 49.34
C THR A 340 28.70 -7.55 47.85
N ILE A 341 27.62 -7.98 47.19
CA ILE A 341 27.52 -8.15 45.75
C ILE A 341 26.83 -6.93 45.17
N THR A 342 27.51 -6.22 44.28
CA THR A 342 26.96 -5.04 43.61
C THR A 342 26.32 -5.43 42.26
N PRO A 343 25.39 -4.63 41.71
CA PRO A 343 24.79 -4.88 40.40
C PRO A 343 25.85 -5.05 39.30
N GLU A 344 26.91 -4.25 39.30
CA GLU A 344 27.95 -4.27 38.27
C GLU A 344 28.67 -5.63 38.20
N MET A 345 28.73 -6.38 39.30
CA MET A 345 29.38 -7.70 39.35
C MET A 345 28.58 -8.81 38.66
N VAL A 346 27.28 -8.59 38.46
CA VAL A 346 26.33 -9.61 37.98
C VAL A 346 25.60 -9.17 36.72
N TYR A 347 25.96 -8.02 36.14
CA TYR A 347 25.45 -7.58 34.85
C TYR A 347 26.43 -7.96 33.75
N GLN A 348 25.89 -8.42 32.63
CA GLN A 348 26.63 -8.64 31.41
C GLN A 348 26.33 -7.51 30.44
N SER A 349 27.39 -6.84 29.97
CA SER A 349 27.29 -5.81 28.94
C SER A 349 27.42 -6.44 27.55
N ASN A 350 26.38 -6.29 26.74
CA ASN A 350 26.43 -6.64 25.32
C ASN A 350 26.57 -5.35 24.51
N ARG A 351 27.61 -5.27 23.69
CA ARG A 351 27.90 -4.10 22.86
C ARG A 351 27.71 -4.46 21.39
N LYS A 352 26.78 -3.78 20.71
CA LYS A 352 26.54 -3.90 19.28
C LYS A 352 27.02 -2.63 18.58
N ALA A 353 27.83 -2.77 17.53
CA ALA A 353 28.30 -1.65 16.72
C ALA A 353 27.45 -1.53 15.45
N ILE A 354 27.08 -0.32 15.07
CA ILE A 354 26.42 0.02 13.81
C ILE A 354 27.26 1.09 13.11
N THR A 355 27.78 0.79 11.93
CA THR A 355 28.46 1.78 11.09
C THR A 355 27.42 2.55 10.29
N LEU A 356 27.26 3.83 10.60
CA LEU A 356 26.22 4.65 9.99
C LEU A 356 26.63 5.05 8.57
N THR A 357 25.66 5.10 7.67
CA THR A 357 25.86 5.63 6.32
C THR A 357 25.67 7.15 6.24
N ASN A 358 24.95 7.72 7.22
CA ASN A 358 24.67 9.15 7.30
C ASN A 358 25.37 9.70 8.55
N THR A 359 25.99 10.87 8.44
CA THR A 359 26.66 11.51 9.58
C THR A 359 25.63 12.02 10.58
N ILE A 360 25.87 11.85 11.88
CA ILE A 360 25.02 12.46 12.90
C ILE A 360 25.49 13.90 13.14
N ASN A 361 24.57 14.86 12.99
CA ASN A 361 24.75 16.21 13.53
C ASN A 361 24.11 16.23 14.92
N PHE A 362 24.95 16.21 15.95
CA PHE A 362 24.52 16.38 17.35
C PHE A 362 24.19 17.83 17.68
#